data_AF-A0A1F4B4Y4-F1
#
_entry.id   AF-A0A1F4B4Y4-F1
#
_cell.length_a   1.000
_cell.length_b   1.000
_cell.length_c   1.000
_cell.angle_alpha   90.00
_cell.angle_beta   90.00
_cell.angle_gamma   90.00
#
_symmetry.space_group_name_H-M   'P 1'
#
loop_
_entity.id
_entity.type
_entity.pdbx_description
1 polymer ?
#
loop_
_entity_poly.entity_id
_entity_poly.type
_entity_poly.pdbx_seq_one_letter_code
_entity_poly.pdbx_strand_id
1 'polypeptide(L)'
;MELFFKGYIAAWSAACLVALGLFLRDPAALAIGRRSYWHFLGEPWKLATFVAGAALITLAAPYTGDPTRDYVDGLFMSVLCFTTAPWVVAALYFASRRRITWTEAYVALCAWLFSASWSYDIYLVYRDGDYPATWFANLFASSVIYLAAGLFWNLEWRRGRGVIFSFLREGWPSRPAESAFFRLIGFAAIFAIPAVAAVLMFIL
;
A
#
# COMPACT_ATOMS: atom_id res chain seq x y z
N MET A 1 18.95 -21.62 1.57
CA MET A 1 19.13 -20.14 1.55
C MET A 1 20.59 -19.67 1.59
N GLU A 2 21.03 -19.02 0.51
CA GLU A 2 22.32 -18.35 0.32
C GLU A 2 22.67 -17.32 1.42
N LEU A 3 23.96 -17.10 1.68
CA LEU A 3 24.45 -16.13 2.66
C LEU A 3 23.96 -14.70 2.38
N PHE A 4 23.88 -14.34 1.10
CA PHE A 4 23.34 -13.06 0.64
C PHE A 4 21.92 -12.81 1.17
N PHE A 5 21.00 -13.78 0.99
CA PHE A 5 19.61 -13.62 1.42
C PHE A 5 19.46 -13.57 2.94
N LYS A 6 20.29 -14.30 3.68
CA LYS A 6 20.33 -14.18 5.16
C LYS A 6 20.70 -12.77 5.60
N GLY A 7 21.75 -12.20 5.00
CA GLY A 7 22.18 -10.83 5.27
C GLY A 7 21.14 -9.80 4.85
N TYR A 8 20.52 -9.99 3.68
CA TYR A 8 19.44 -9.14 3.17
C TYR A 8 18.24 -9.12 4.12
N ILE A 9 17.77 -10.29 4.57
CA ILE A 9 16.68 -10.43 5.53
C ILE A 9 17.02 -9.75 6.86
N ALA A 10 18.21 -10.00 7.40
CA ALA A 10 18.64 -9.38 8.64
C ALA A 10 18.66 -7.83 8.53
N ALA A 11 19.15 -7.30 7.39
CA ALA A 11 19.23 -5.87 7.17
C ALA A 11 17.85 -5.20 7.07
N TRP A 12 16.95 -5.71 6.23
CA TRP A 12 15.62 -5.10 6.12
C TRP A 12 14.76 -5.35 7.37
N SER A 13 14.95 -6.48 8.07
CA SER A 13 14.27 -6.74 9.35
C SER A 13 14.71 -5.72 10.40
N ALA A 14 16.01 -5.47 10.54
CA ALA A 14 16.53 -4.44 11.43
C ALA A 14 15.98 -3.05 11.08
N ALA A 15 15.90 -2.72 9.79
CA ALA A 15 15.29 -1.46 9.35
C ALA A 15 13.82 -1.35 9.75
N CYS A 16 13.04 -2.42 9.58
CA CYS A 16 11.64 -2.47 10.01
C CYS A 16 11.49 -2.34 11.53
N LEU A 17 12.38 -2.96 12.32
CA LEU A 17 12.37 -2.84 13.78
C LEU A 17 12.70 -1.42 14.24
N VAL A 18 13.66 -0.75 13.59
CA VAL A 18 13.95 0.67 13.85
C VAL A 18 12.76 1.54 13.48
N ALA A 19 12.14 1.32 12.31
CA ALA A 19 10.96 2.06 11.89
C ALA A 19 9.79 1.87 12.86
N LEU A 20 9.57 0.64 13.35
CA LEU A 20 8.57 0.34 14.36
C LEU A 20 8.86 1.06 15.68
N GLY A 21 10.11 1.05 16.15
CA GLY A 21 10.52 1.76 17.36
C GLY A 21 10.30 3.28 17.25
N LEU A 22 10.62 3.86 16.08
CA LEU A 22 10.37 5.28 15.79
C LEU A 22 8.88 5.61 15.77
N PHE A 23 8.06 4.74 15.15
CA PHE A 23 6.61 4.89 15.15
C PHE A 23 6.02 4.80 16.57
N LEU A 24 6.41 3.80 17.36
CA LEU A 24 5.88 3.56 18.70
C LEU A 24 6.27 4.66 19.70
N ARG A 25 7.35 5.39 19.46
CA ARG A 25 7.79 6.51 20.31
C ARG A 25 6.82 7.69 20.26
N ASP A 26 6.30 8.02 19.09
CA ASP A 26 5.30 9.08 18.92
C ASP A 26 4.38 8.76 17.72
N PRO A 27 3.39 7.86 17.90
CA PRO A 27 2.50 7.47 16.82
C PRO A 27 1.69 8.65 16.26
N ALA A 28 1.39 9.64 17.11
CA ALA A 28 0.60 10.80 16.72
C ALA A 28 1.37 11.75 15.79
N ALA A 29 2.70 11.73 15.81
CA ALA A 29 3.51 12.48 14.84
C ALA A 29 3.24 12.03 13.41
N LEU A 30 3.05 10.73 13.17
CA LEU A 30 2.80 10.18 11.84
C LEU A 30 1.30 10.13 11.54
N ALA A 31 0.89 10.53 10.34
CA ALA A 31 -0.53 10.58 9.98
C ALA A 31 -1.24 9.22 10.13
N ILE A 32 -0.59 8.10 9.82
CA ILE A 32 -1.13 6.74 9.98
C ILE A 32 -1.46 6.37 11.44
N GLY A 33 -0.78 6.96 12.42
CA GLY A 33 -1.08 6.74 13.84
C GLY A 33 -2.25 7.59 14.35
N ARG A 34 -2.74 8.55 13.56
CA ARG A 34 -3.85 9.44 13.95
C ARG A 34 -5.19 8.81 13.63
N ARG A 35 -6.16 8.92 14.56
CA ARG A 35 -7.54 8.42 14.35
C ARG A 35 -8.22 9.00 13.11
N SER A 36 -7.89 10.24 12.74
CA SER A 36 -8.41 10.88 11.53
C SER A 36 -8.09 10.10 10.26
N TYR A 37 -6.90 9.50 10.16
CA TYR A 37 -6.51 8.69 9.01
C TYR A 37 -7.40 7.46 8.82
N TRP A 38 -7.71 6.77 9.92
CA TRP A 38 -8.60 5.61 9.89
C TRP A 38 -10.04 5.98 9.51
N HIS A 39 -10.53 7.14 9.96
CA HIS A 39 -11.82 7.68 9.51
C HIS A 39 -11.80 8.07 8.03
N PHE A 40 -10.67 8.54 7.51
CA PHE A 40 -10.48 8.85 6.10
C PHE A 40 -10.44 7.60 5.21
N LEU A 41 -9.85 6.49 5.69
CA LEU A 41 -9.91 5.19 5.01
C LEU A 41 -11.31 4.58 5.10
N GLY A 42 -12.04 4.83 6.19
CA GLY A 42 -13.41 4.35 6.42
C GLY A 42 -14.50 4.98 5.53
N GLU A 43 -14.14 5.74 4.50
CA GLU A 43 -15.10 6.19 3.49
C GLU A 43 -15.74 4.97 2.79
N PRO A 44 -17.09 4.91 2.68
CA PRO A 44 -17.78 3.72 2.18
C PRO A 44 -17.27 3.21 0.83
N TRP A 45 -16.93 4.12 -0.11
CA TRP A 45 -16.41 3.72 -1.42
C TRP A 45 -14.99 3.15 -1.36
N LYS A 46 -14.15 3.62 -0.43
CA LYS A 46 -12.80 3.09 -0.24
C LYS A 46 -12.86 1.68 0.34
N LEU A 47 -13.74 1.48 1.32
CA LEU A 47 -14.02 0.16 1.88
C LEU A 47 -14.60 -0.78 0.81
N ALA A 48 -15.58 -0.32 0.01
CA ALA A 48 -16.17 -1.14 -1.04
C ALA A 48 -15.14 -1.56 -2.11
N THR A 49 -14.31 -0.62 -2.56
CA THR A 49 -13.24 -0.90 -3.54
C THR A 49 -12.13 -1.75 -2.96
N PHE A 50 -11.79 -1.57 -1.68
CA PHE A 50 -10.89 -2.46 -0.95
C PHE A 50 -11.43 -3.88 -0.88
N VAL A 51 -12.68 -4.08 -0.44
CA VAL A 51 -13.28 -5.42 -0.33
C VAL A 51 -13.34 -6.09 -1.70
N ALA A 52 -13.74 -5.36 -2.75
CA ALA A 52 -13.77 -5.91 -4.11
C ALA A 52 -12.36 -6.30 -4.60
N GLY A 53 -11.36 -5.43 -4.41
CA GLY A 53 -9.99 -5.70 -4.81
C GLY A 53 -9.34 -6.83 -4.01
N ALA A 54 -9.53 -6.84 -2.68
CA ALA A 54 -9.04 -7.89 -1.79
C ALA A 54 -9.68 -9.23 -2.12
N ALA A 55 -10.99 -9.28 -2.37
CA ALA A 55 -11.66 -10.50 -2.81
C ALA A 55 -11.10 -11.00 -4.15
N LEU A 56 -10.86 -10.11 -5.11
CA LEU A 56 -10.27 -10.49 -6.40
C LEU A 56 -8.87 -11.08 -6.21
N ILE A 57 -7.99 -10.43 -5.45
CA ILE A 57 -6.62 -10.92 -5.23
C ILE A 57 -6.64 -12.21 -4.40
N THR A 58 -7.31 -12.23 -3.26
CA THR A 58 -7.32 -13.39 -2.36
C THR A 58 -7.99 -14.60 -2.98
N LEU A 59 -9.10 -14.42 -3.71
CA LEU A 59 -9.88 -15.55 -4.22
C LEU A 59 -9.48 -15.95 -5.63
N ALA A 60 -9.12 -15.01 -6.51
CA ALA A 60 -8.85 -15.33 -7.91
C ALA A 60 -7.36 -15.64 -8.17
N ALA A 61 -6.44 -15.02 -7.42
CA ALA A 61 -5.00 -15.22 -7.64
C ALA A 61 -4.52 -16.67 -7.44
N PRO A 62 -5.05 -17.49 -6.51
CA PRO A 62 -4.65 -18.89 -6.39
C PRO A 62 -4.97 -19.74 -7.63
N TYR A 63 -5.91 -19.30 -8.48
CA TYR A 63 -6.26 -20.00 -9.71
C TYR A 63 -5.34 -19.66 -10.90
N THR A 64 -4.35 -18.78 -10.71
CA THR A 64 -3.43 -18.37 -11.79
C THR A 64 -2.31 -19.37 -12.07
N GLY A 65 -2.26 -20.49 -11.35
CA GLY A 65 -1.20 -21.50 -11.47
C GLY A 65 0.17 -21.04 -10.96
N ASP A 66 0.24 -19.87 -10.32
CA ASP A 66 1.45 -19.35 -9.68
C ASP A 66 1.55 -19.94 -8.26
N PRO A 67 2.52 -20.81 -7.97
CA PRO A 67 2.62 -21.48 -6.67
C PRO A 67 2.93 -20.50 -5.53
N THR A 68 3.31 -19.27 -5.84
CA THR A 68 3.60 -18.24 -4.84
C THR A 68 2.34 -17.54 -4.31
N ARG A 69 1.23 -17.60 -5.05
CA ARG A 69 -0.02 -16.90 -4.71
C ARG A 69 -0.98 -17.84 -4.02
N ASP A 70 -1.30 -17.54 -2.77
CA ASP A 70 -2.30 -18.25 -1.99
C ASP A 70 -3.30 -17.29 -1.33
N TYR A 71 -4.18 -17.86 -0.50
CA TYR A 71 -5.21 -17.06 0.17
C TYR A 71 -4.62 -16.20 1.30
N VAL A 72 -3.52 -16.64 1.91
CA VAL A 72 -2.89 -15.97 3.05
C VAL A 72 -2.15 -14.74 2.56
N ASP A 73 -1.27 -14.89 1.57
CA ASP A 73 -0.50 -13.78 1.02
C ASP A 73 -1.37 -12.72 0.38
N GLY A 74 -2.34 -13.13 -0.45
CA GLY A 74 -3.27 -12.22 -1.09
C GLY A 74 -4.06 -11.38 -0.09
N LEU A 75 -4.49 -11.97 1.03
CA LEU A 75 -5.26 -11.27 2.06
C LEU A 75 -4.40 -10.27 2.83
N PHE A 76 -3.27 -10.68 3.41
CA PHE A 76 -2.49 -9.75 4.23
C PHE A 76 -1.86 -8.65 3.37
N MET A 77 -1.42 -8.96 2.15
CA MET A 77 -0.92 -7.96 1.20
C MET A 77 -1.98 -6.92 0.87
N SER A 78 -3.22 -7.34 0.65
CA SER A 78 -4.33 -6.42 0.36
C SER A 78 -4.63 -5.51 1.56
N VAL A 79 -4.62 -6.06 2.78
CA VAL A 79 -4.82 -5.29 4.01
C VAL A 79 -3.68 -4.28 4.22
N LEU A 80 -2.44 -4.72 4.10
CA LEU A 80 -1.27 -3.85 4.22
C LEU A 80 -1.34 -2.75 3.17
N CYS A 81 -1.59 -3.08 1.90
CA CYS A 81 -1.73 -2.12 0.82
C CYS A 81 -2.79 -1.06 1.12
N PHE A 82 -4.01 -1.47 1.48
CA PHE A 82 -5.11 -0.54 1.78
C PHE A 82 -4.80 0.41 2.95
N THR A 83 -4.19 -0.15 3.99
CA THR A 83 -3.92 0.60 5.22
C THR A 83 -2.71 1.51 5.13
N THR A 84 -1.68 1.16 4.35
CA THR A 84 -0.43 1.92 4.32
C THR A 84 -0.23 2.75 3.05
N ALA A 85 -0.73 2.32 1.88
CA ALA A 85 -0.43 2.98 0.61
C ALA A 85 -0.87 4.45 0.55
N PRO A 86 -2.09 4.83 1.00
CA PRO A 86 -2.53 6.21 0.92
C PRO A 86 -1.68 7.16 1.75
N TRP A 87 -1.27 6.72 2.94
CA TRP A 87 -0.35 7.48 3.79
C TRP A 87 1.05 7.57 3.19
N VAL A 88 1.61 6.46 2.69
CA VAL A 88 2.96 6.46 2.10
C VAL A 88 3.03 7.41 0.91
N VAL A 89 2.06 7.39 -0.01
CA VAL A 89 2.06 8.29 -1.18
C VAL A 89 2.06 9.76 -0.73
N ALA A 90 1.25 10.10 0.27
CA ALA A 90 1.24 11.44 0.85
C ALA A 90 2.59 11.80 1.50
N ALA A 91 3.19 10.88 2.27
CA ALA A 91 4.49 11.06 2.90
C ALA A 91 5.62 11.26 1.86
N LEU A 92 5.65 10.47 0.79
CA LEU A 92 6.62 10.63 -0.31
C LEU A 92 6.45 11.98 -1.01
N TYR A 93 5.20 12.40 -1.27
CA TYR A 93 4.91 13.72 -1.80
C TYR A 93 5.44 14.81 -0.86
N PHE A 94 5.15 14.74 0.44
CA PHE A 94 5.63 15.72 1.40
C PHE A 94 7.16 15.69 1.59
N ALA A 95 7.80 14.52 1.51
CA ALA A 95 9.25 14.39 1.54
C ALA A 95 9.89 15.13 0.36
N SER A 96 9.34 14.97 -0.85
CA SER A 96 9.80 15.69 -2.05
C SER A 96 9.67 17.22 -1.91
N ARG A 97 8.73 17.67 -1.06
CA ARG A 97 8.50 19.08 -0.75
C ARG A 97 9.23 19.54 0.52
N ARG A 98 10.03 18.68 1.15
CA ARG A 98 10.73 18.93 2.43
C ARG A 98 9.79 19.38 3.55
N ARG A 99 8.56 18.82 3.59
CA ARG A 99 7.49 19.16 4.55
C ARG A 99 7.33 18.17 5.70
N ILE A 100 8.10 17.08 5.68
CA ILE A 100 8.11 16.08 6.75
C ILE A 100 9.53 15.83 7.23
N THR A 101 9.66 15.22 8.41
CA THR A 101 10.95 14.88 8.99
C THR A 101 11.58 13.67 8.29
N TRP A 102 12.89 13.50 8.45
CA TRP A 102 13.58 12.28 8.02
C TRP A 102 13.03 11.02 8.67
N THR A 103 12.59 11.12 9.94
CA THR A 103 11.94 10.02 10.65
C THR A 103 10.66 9.58 9.95
N GLU A 104 9.77 10.52 9.61
CA GLU A 104 8.52 10.16 8.92
C GLU A 104 8.78 9.58 7.53
N ALA A 105 9.73 10.15 6.77
CA ALA A 105 10.12 9.62 5.47
C ALA A 105 10.71 8.21 5.55
N TYR A 106 11.55 7.95 6.55
CA TYR A 106 12.14 6.64 6.79
C TYR A 106 11.08 5.58 7.13
N VAL A 107 10.18 5.90 8.07
CA VAL A 107 9.10 4.97 8.47
C VAL A 107 8.16 4.70 7.28
N ALA A 108 7.83 5.72 6.48
CA ALA A 108 7.02 5.55 5.27
C ALA A 108 7.71 4.66 4.22
N LEU A 109 9.02 4.80 4.04
CA LEU A 109 9.80 3.94 3.13
C LEU A 109 9.83 2.49 3.61
N CYS A 110 10.07 2.25 4.90
CA CYS A 110 10.03 0.90 5.45
C CYS A 110 8.64 0.28 5.34
N ALA A 111 7.58 1.04 5.63
CA ALA A 111 6.21 0.57 5.47
C ALA A 111 5.87 0.24 4.00
N TRP A 112 6.34 1.05 3.05
CA TRP A 112 6.21 0.75 1.63
C TRP A 112 6.87 -0.58 1.26
N LEU A 113 8.17 -0.72 1.52
CA LEU A 113 8.93 -1.90 1.11
C LEU A 113 8.43 -3.17 1.81
N PHE A 114 8.02 -3.04 3.07
CA PHE A 114 7.41 -4.14 3.82
C PHE A 114 6.07 -4.56 3.23
N SER A 115 5.19 -3.59 2.95
CA SER A 115 3.85 -3.83 2.41
C SER A 115 3.88 -4.33 0.96
N ALA A 116 4.81 -3.86 0.14
CA ALA A 116 4.90 -4.22 -1.27
C ALA A 116 5.71 -5.50 -1.54
N SER A 117 6.64 -5.89 -0.66
CA SER A 117 7.54 -7.03 -0.92
C SER A 117 7.89 -7.84 0.33
N TRP A 118 8.50 -7.22 1.35
CA TRP A 118 9.17 -8.02 2.38
C TRP A 118 8.24 -8.90 3.22
N SER A 119 6.98 -8.47 3.42
CA SER A 119 5.96 -9.28 4.12
C SER A 119 5.60 -10.55 3.36
N TYR A 120 5.49 -10.48 2.03
CA TYR A 120 5.30 -11.63 1.15
C TYR A 120 6.56 -12.49 1.05
N ASP A 121 7.72 -11.88 0.88
CA ASP A 121 8.97 -12.63 0.72
C ASP A 121 9.29 -13.45 1.98
N ILE A 122 9.11 -12.87 3.19
CA ILE A 122 9.34 -13.59 4.44
C ILE A 122 8.31 -14.70 4.69
N TYR A 123 7.07 -14.49 4.24
CA TYR A 123 6.04 -15.52 4.28
C TYR A 123 6.43 -16.73 3.43
N LEU A 124 6.88 -16.50 2.19
CA LEU A 124 7.36 -17.57 1.32
C LEU A 124 8.60 -18.27 1.88
N VAL A 125 9.54 -17.54 2.47
CA VAL A 125 10.67 -18.15 3.17
C VAL A 125 10.21 -19.08 4.29
N TYR A 126 9.21 -18.67 5.06
CA TYR A 126 8.65 -19.48 6.14
C TYR A 126 7.92 -20.72 5.60
N ARG A 127 7.15 -20.57 4.52
CA ARG A 127 6.32 -21.63 3.92
C ARG A 127 7.14 -22.64 3.12
N ASP A 128 8.05 -22.15 2.27
CA ASP A 128 8.75 -22.92 1.24
C ASP A 128 10.23 -23.12 1.55
N GLY A 129 10.79 -22.41 2.53
CA GLY A 129 12.20 -22.51 2.96
C GLY A 129 13.19 -21.69 2.14
N ASP A 130 12.75 -21.10 1.03
CA ASP A 130 13.59 -20.37 0.09
C ASP A 130 13.06 -18.96 -0.21
N TYR A 131 14.01 -18.07 -0.53
CA TYR A 131 13.67 -16.70 -0.95
C TYR A 131 13.19 -16.73 -2.41
N PRO A 132 12.07 -16.07 -2.76
CA PRO A 132 11.50 -16.15 -4.10
C PRO A 132 12.50 -15.67 -5.17
N ALA A 133 12.69 -16.46 -6.23
CA ALA A 133 13.65 -16.13 -7.29
C ALA A 133 13.31 -14.84 -8.04
N THR A 134 12.02 -14.48 -8.10
CA THR A 134 11.50 -13.28 -8.76
C THR A 134 11.39 -12.07 -7.84
N TRP A 135 11.92 -12.13 -6.61
CA TRP A 135 11.75 -11.09 -5.58
C TRP A 135 12.01 -9.66 -6.08
N PHE A 136 13.06 -9.46 -6.89
CA PHE A 136 13.42 -8.14 -7.38
C PHE A 136 12.36 -7.60 -8.35
N ALA A 137 11.92 -8.43 -9.30
CA ALA A 137 10.86 -8.07 -10.24
C ALA A 137 9.53 -7.82 -9.53
N ASN A 138 9.20 -8.67 -8.54
CA ASN A 138 8.02 -8.51 -7.70
C ASN A 138 8.06 -7.20 -6.92
N LEU A 139 9.21 -6.84 -6.33
CA LEU A 139 9.38 -5.57 -5.62
C LEU A 139 9.04 -4.37 -6.51
N PHE A 140 9.49 -4.33 -7.77
CA PHE A 140 9.14 -3.24 -8.70
C PHE A 140 7.67 -3.27 -9.09
N ALA A 141 7.15 -4.43 -9.51
CA ALA A 141 5.76 -4.56 -9.96
C ALA A 141 4.78 -4.20 -8.83
N SER A 142 4.96 -4.81 -7.65
CA SER A 142 4.17 -4.53 -6.46
C SER A 142 4.31 -3.09 -6.01
N SER A 143 5.48 -2.46 -6.15
CA SER A 143 5.66 -1.05 -5.83
C SER A 143 4.84 -0.13 -6.73
N VAL A 144 4.78 -0.40 -8.04
CA VAL A 144 3.96 0.38 -8.98
C VAL A 144 2.48 0.25 -8.61
N ILE A 145 2.01 -0.98 -8.37
CA ILE A 145 0.61 -1.24 -7.97
C ILE A 145 0.30 -0.57 -6.63
N TYR A 146 1.19 -0.68 -5.65
CA TYR A 146 1.06 -0.08 -4.33
C TYR A 146 0.96 1.45 -4.40
N LEU A 147 1.82 2.11 -5.18
CA LEU A 147 1.76 3.56 -5.37
C LEU A 147 0.50 3.98 -6.13
N ALA A 148 0.08 3.23 -7.15
CA ALA A 148 -1.16 3.48 -7.88
C ALA A 148 -2.39 3.35 -6.95
N ALA A 149 -2.42 2.35 -6.09
CA ALA A 149 -3.46 2.16 -5.09
C ALA A 149 -3.47 3.31 -4.05
N GLY A 150 -2.30 3.75 -3.61
CA GLY A 150 -2.17 4.92 -2.74
C GLY A 150 -2.65 6.22 -3.38
N LEU A 151 -2.40 6.42 -4.68
CA LEU A 151 -2.96 7.56 -5.44
C LEU A 151 -4.48 7.44 -5.59
N PHE A 152 -4.97 6.25 -5.94
CA PHE A 152 -6.39 5.94 -6.09
C PHE A 152 -7.20 6.26 -4.83
N TRP A 153 -6.80 5.74 -3.66
CA TRP A 153 -7.50 5.99 -2.40
C TRP A 153 -7.25 7.37 -1.80
N ASN A 154 -6.35 8.15 -2.42
CA ASN A 154 -6.23 9.59 -2.17
C ASN A 154 -7.08 10.44 -3.11
N LEU A 155 -7.78 9.90 -4.11
CA LEU A 155 -8.67 10.70 -4.95
C LEU A 155 -9.80 11.30 -4.11
N GLU A 156 -10.01 12.61 -4.29
CA GLU A 156 -11.06 13.38 -3.64
C GLU A 156 -11.66 14.36 -4.64
N TRP A 157 -12.97 14.53 -4.62
CA TRP A 157 -13.64 15.57 -5.38
C TRP A 157 -14.00 16.71 -4.45
N ARG A 158 -13.65 17.95 -4.84
CA ARG A 158 -14.04 19.16 -4.12
C ARG A 158 -14.80 20.12 -5.02
N ARG A 159 -15.93 20.62 -4.52
CA ARG A 159 -16.68 21.70 -5.16
C ARG A 159 -15.75 22.90 -5.42
N GLY A 160 -15.74 23.39 -6.66
CA GLY A 160 -14.92 24.52 -7.09
C GLY A 160 -13.44 24.21 -7.42
N ARG A 161 -12.92 23.03 -7.08
CA ARG A 161 -11.55 22.60 -7.48
C ARG A 161 -11.52 21.36 -8.38
N GLY A 162 -12.61 20.59 -8.44
CA GLY A 162 -12.65 19.33 -9.19
C GLY A 162 -11.97 18.19 -8.44
N VAL A 163 -11.35 17.28 -9.18
CA VAL A 163 -10.66 16.11 -8.61
C VAL A 163 -9.25 16.51 -8.18
N ILE A 164 -8.92 16.23 -6.93
CA ILE A 164 -7.62 16.48 -6.32
C ILE A 164 -7.15 15.22 -5.58
N PHE A 165 -5.88 15.21 -5.17
CA PHE A 165 -5.45 14.29 -4.13
C PHE A 165 -5.76 14.86 -2.75
N SER A 166 -6.27 14.01 -1.86
CA SER A 166 -6.75 14.36 -0.52
C SER A 166 -5.64 15.00 0.32
N PHE A 167 -4.39 14.54 0.17
CA PHE A 167 -3.23 15.11 0.86
C PHE A 167 -2.85 16.53 0.42
N LEU A 168 -3.45 17.05 -0.66
CA LEU A 168 -3.31 18.46 -1.05
C LEU A 168 -4.30 19.37 -0.31
N ARG A 169 -5.28 18.80 0.41
CA ARG A 169 -6.25 19.54 1.20
C ARG A 169 -5.68 19.86 2.58
N GLU A 170 -5.94 21.08 3.05
CA GLU A 170 -5.73 21.44 4.44
C GLU A 170 -6.53 20.52 5.37
N GLY A 171 -5.91 20.13 6.48
CA GLY A 171 -6.51 19.23 7.46
C GLY A 171 -6.49 17.75 7.10
N TRP A 172 -5.84 17.33 5.99
CA TRP A 172 -5.55 15.91 5.78
C TRP A 172 -4.78 15.32 6.99
N PRO A 173 -5.09 14.09 7.46
CA PRO A 173 -5.95 13.07 6.84
C PRO A 173 -7.38 13.04 7.39
N SER A 174 -8.02 14.19 7.66
CA SER A 174 -9.45 14.20 8.03
C SER A 174 -10.35 13.65 6.93
N ARG A 175 -11.55 13.21 7.31
CA ARG A 175 -12.58 12.77 6.36
C ARG A 175 -13.03 13.94 5.46
N PRO A 176 -13.22 13.75 4.15
CA PRO A 176 -13.81 14.79 3.30
C PRO A 176 -15.24 15.13 3.72
N ALA A 177 -15.62 16.40 3.53
CA ALA A 177 -16.97 16.88 3.83
C ALA A 177 -18.01 16.33 2.85
N GLU A 178 -17.62 16.05 1.61
CA GLU A 178 -18.48 15.50 0.56
C GLU A 178 -17.85 14.23 -0.03
N SER A 179 -18.59 13.12 0.02
CA SER A 179 -18.19 11.86 -0.62
C SER A 179 -18.86 11.79 -2.00
N ALA A 180 -18.07 11.84 -3.07
CA ALA A 180 -18.58 11.90 -4.44
C ALA A 180 -17.87 10.92 -5.38
N PHE A 181 -17.88 9.62 -5.02
CA PHE A 181 -17.18 8.57 -5.77
C PHE A 181 -17.54 8.53 -7.26
N PHE A 182 -18.81 8.73 -7.63
CA PHE A 182 -19.21 8.74 -9.05
C PHE A 182 -18.48 9.80 -9.89
N ARG A 183 -18.05 10.91 -9.27
CA ARG A 183 -17.26 11.97 -9.93
C ARG A 183 -15.77 11.61 -10.03
N LEU A 184 -15.34 10.56 -9.34
CA LEU A 184 -13.97 10.05 -9.34
C LEU A 184 -13.76 8.93 -10.35
N ILE A 185 -14.83 8.24 -10.80
CA ILE A 185 -14.75 6.98 -11.59
C ILE A 185 -13.74 7.07 -12.75
N GLY A 186 -13.77 8.15 -13.55
CA GLY A 186 -12.84 8.31 -14.67
C GLY A 186 -11.36 8.35 -14.25
N PHE A 187 -11.05 9.05 -13.15
CA PHE A 187 -9.68 9.11 -12.61
C PHE A 187 -9.31 7.84 -11.86
N ALA A 188 -10.27 7.26 -11.13
CA ALA A 188 -10.14 5.98 -10.45
C ALA A 188 -9.75 4.87 -11.44
N ALA A 189 -10.34 4.86 -12.63
CA ALA A 189 -10.05 3.90 -13.68
C ALA A 189 -8.58 3.93 -14.14
N ILE A 190 -7.93 5.10 -14.18
CA ILE A 190 -6.51 5.23 -14.57
C ILE A 190 -5.60 4.39 -13.66
N PHE A 191 -5.90 4.36 -12.36
CA PHE A 191 -5.11 3.62 -11.38
C PHE A 191 -5.57 2.17 -11.23
N ALA A 192 -6.87 1.90 -11.35
CA ALA A 192 -7.44 0.57 -11.14
C ALA A 192 -7.29 -0.36 -12.35
N ILE A 193 -7.43 0.15 -13.59
CA ILE A 193 -7.41 -0.70 -14.80
C ILE A 193 -6.10 -1.48 -14.95
N PRO A 194 -4.90 -0.88 -14.82
CA PRO A 194 -3.66 -1.64 -14.96
C PRO A 194 -3.54 -2.78 -13.93
N ALA A 195 -3.95 -2.54 -12.69
CA ALA A 195 -3.94 -3.56 -11.64
C ALA A 195 -4.94 -4.69 -11.94
N VAL A 196 -6.17 -4.35 -12.34
CA VAL A 196 -7.18 -5.35 -12.71
C VAL A 196 -6.76 -6.14 -13.95
N ALA A 197 -6.24 -5.48 -14.98
CA ALA A 197 -5.76 -6.13 -16.20
C ALA A 197 -4.59 -7.08 -15.91
N ALA A 198 -3.68 -6.69 -15.02
CA ALA A 198 -2.57 -7.55 -14.60
C ALA A 198 -3.07 -8.83 -13.93
N VAL A 199 -4.14 -8.77 -13.12
CA VAL A 199 -4.74 -9.96 -12.49
C VAL A 199 -5.51 -10.80 -13.52
N LEU A 200 -6.32 -10.16 -14.37
CA LEU A 200 -7.16 -10.85 -15.36
C LEU A 200 -6.34 -11.58 -16.42
N MET A 201 -5.17 -11.06 -16.81
CA MET A 201 -4.27 -11.75 -17.75
C MET A 201 -3.82 -13.12 -17.27
N PHE A 202 -3.89 -13.41 -15.97
CA PHE A 202 -3.53 -14.72 -15.44
C PHE A 202 -4.75 -15.64 -15.24
N ILE A 203 -5.97 -15.16 -15.50
CA ILE A 203 -7.23 -15.90 -15.35
C ILE A 203 -7.82 -16.27 -16.72
N LEU A 204 -7.58 -15.46 -17.74
CA LEU A 204 -8.01 -15.65 -19.14
C LEU A 204 -6.98 -16.44 -19.95
#